data_AF-A0A9W6FBJ6-F1
#
_entry.id   AF-A0A9W6FBJ6-F1
#
_cell.length_a   1.000
_cell.length_b   1.000
_cell.length_c   1.000
_cell.angle_alpha   90.00
_cell.angle_beta   90.00
_cell.angle_gamma   90.00
#
_symmetry.space_group_name_H-M   'P 1'
#
loop_
_entity.id
_entity.type
_entity.pdbx_description
1 polymer ?
#
loop_
_entity_poly.entity_id
_entity_poly.type
_entity_poly.pdbx_seq_one_letter_code
_entity_poly.pdbx_strand_id
1 'polypeptide(L)'
;MDTLLAARRARGMTQGNVARATGISVPTLRALERGEGGLGPLVAIMGVLGLRWGWVPHGEDAAAALAGRRKARGISQAELARRIGCSRPTLIALERRLAGSVATLARALQILGLRPMLRGVAPVGRGLVPARNAPARDLVMTPPELAAAVIGHFAPGLSGRVLDPARGQGAFHDGFPAHLDRHWCEIGEGRDFFDWHQPVDWVMTNPPWSRLRDFTLHAMRIAPDIVWLAPLTNLTTKARLRDLEANGFGIAELVKIDTPRGWPQSGFQLVAAHLRKGHAGSWTVSRLGV
;
A
#
# COMPACT_ATOMS: atom_id res chain seq x y z
N MET A 1 17.48 2.80 -28.20
CA MET A 1 16.05 3.07 -27.92
C MET A 1 15.27 1.84 -27.51
N ASP A 2 15.90 0.67 -27.55
CA ASP A 2 15.31 -0.62 -27.18
C ASP A 2 14.64 -0.62 -25.80
N THR A 3 15.15 0.15 -24.84
CA THR A 3 14.52 0.36 -23.52
C THR A 3 13.12 0.97 -23.62
N LEU A 4 12.86 1.89 -24.55
CA LEU A 4 11.55 2.51 -24.77
C LEU A 4 10.55 1.45 -25.28
N LEU A 5 10.95 0.71 -26.32
CA LEU A 5 10.16 -0.36 -26.92
C LEU A 5 9.88 -1.48 -25.91
N ALA A 6 10.91 -1.92 -25.18
CA ALA A 6 10.80 -2.93 -24.15
C ALA A 6 9.86 -2.50 -23.02
N ALA A 7 9.96 -1.25 -22.55
CA ALA A 7 9.10 -0.72 -21.50
C ALA A 7 7.62 -0.65 -21.91
N ARG A 8 7.34 -0.30 -23.18
CA ARG A 8 5.98 -0.32 -23.72
C ARG A 8 5.43 -1.75 -23.80
N ARG A 9 6.21 -2.69 -24.35
CA ARG A 9 5.81 -4.10 -24.47
C ARG A 9 5.58 -4.75 -23.11
N ALA A 10 6.44 -4.50 -22.13
CA ALA A 10 6.31 -5.02 -20.76
C ALA A 10 5.02 -4.56 -20.06
N ARG A 11 4.46 -3.41 -20.47
CA ARG A 11 3.20 -2.87 -19.95
C ARG A 11 1.97 -3.30 -20.77
N GLY A 12 2.15 -4.12 -21.81
CA GLY A 12 1.05 -4.55 -22.69
C GLY A 12 0.41 -3.42 -23.50
N MET A 13 1.06 -2.25 -23.61
CA MET A 13 0.47 -1.09 -24.29
C MET A 13 0.72 -1.14 -25.80
N THR A 14 -0.31 -0.92 -26.62
CA THR A 14 -0.14 -0.68 -28.05
C THR A 14 0.44 0.71 -28.31
N GLN A 15 0.99 0.94 -29.51
CA GLN A 15 1.41 2.29 -29.92
C GLN A 15 0.24 3.28 -29.89
N GLY A 16 -0.97 2.85 -30.25
CA GLY A 16 -2.18 3.66 -30.18
C GLY A 16 -2.56 4.05 -28.76
N ASN A 17 -2.41 3.14 -27.79
CA ASN A 17 -2.68 3.44 -26.37
C ASN A 17 -1.72 4.52 -25.84
N VAL A 18 -0.42 4.40 -26.13
CA VAL A 18 0.59 5.39 -25.70
C VAL A 18 0.39 6.73 -26.39
N ALA A 19 0.12 6.72 -27.70
CA ALA A 19 -0.19 7.92 -28.48
C ALA A 19 -1.36 8.70 -27.87
N ARG A 20 -2.47 8.01 -27.58
CA ARG A 20 -3.65 8.61 -26.93
C ARG A 20 -3.33 9.16 -25.54
N ALA A 21 -2.60 8.41 -24.72
CA ALA A 21 -2.26 8.80 -23.35
C ALA A 21 -1.31 10.01 -23.26
N THR A 22 -0.54 10.26 -24.32
CA THR A 22 0.48 11.33 -24.36
C THR A 22 0.08 12.51 -25.25
N GLY A 23 -1.02 12.39 -26.02
CA GLY A 23 -1.39 13.36 -27.05
C GLY A 23 -0.45 13.41 -28.25
N ILE A 24 0.40 12.38 -28.45
CA ILE A 24 1.39 12.31 -29.53
C ILE A 24 0.89 11.39 -30.64
N SER A 25 1.24 11.70 -31.89
CA SER A 25 0.86 10.86 -33.03
C SER A 25 1.55 9.48 -33.00
N VAL A 26 0.86 8.43 -33.50
CA VAL A 26 1.46 7.09 -33.65
C VAL A 26 2.72 7.11 -34.53
N PRO A 27 2.78 7.84 -35.66
CA PRO A 27 4.03 8.01 -36.43
C PRO A 27 5.18 8.60 -35.60
N THR A 28 4.91 9.60 -34.76
CA THR A 28 5.94 10.20 -33.88
C THR A 28 6.45 9.17 -32.86
N LEU A 29 5.57 8.39 -32.24
CA LEU A 29 5.97 7.31 -31.33
C LEU A 29 6.83 6.25 -32.05
N ARG A 30 6.46 5.86 -33.28
CA ARG A 30 7.26 4.93 -34.11
C ARG A 30 8.66 5.47 -34.40
N ALA A 31 8.77 6.76 -34.72
CA ALA A 31 10.07 7.40 -34.95
C ALA A 31 10.93 7.37 -33.67
N LEU A 32 10.33 7.69 -32.53
CA LEU A 32 11.01 7.65 -31.23
C LEU A 32 11.48 6.25 -30.86
N GLU A 33 10.69 5.20 -31.12
CA GLU A 33 11.13 3.82 -30.90
C GLU A 33 12.37 3.45 -31.74
N ARG A 34 12.57 4.11 -32.90
CA ARG A 34 13.78 3.98 -33.72
C ARG A 34 14.94 4.92 -33.32
N GLY A 35 14.74 5.81 -32.35
CA GLY A 35 15.76 6.81 -31.96
C GLY A 35 15.72 8.11 -32.76
N GLU A 36 14.66 8.33 -33.53
CA GLU A 36 14.42 9.53 -34.31
C GLU A 36 13.42 10.45 -33.60
N GLY A 37 13.41 11.74 -33.95
CA GLY A 37 12.43 12.70 -33.44
C GLY A 37 12.92 13.56 -32.26
N GLY A 38 12.00 14.30 -31.66
CA GLY A 38 12.27 15.33 -30.66
C GLY A 38 12.29 14.84 -29.21
N LEU A 39 13.07 15.51 -28.37
CA LEU A 39 13.15 15.21 -26.93
C LEU A 39 11.87 15.54 -26.17
N GLY A 40 11.10 16.55 -26.60
CA GLY A 40 9.82 16.90 -25.97
C GLY A 40 8.81 15.74 -25.99
N PRO A 41 8.48 15.20 -27.18
CA PRO A 41 7.68 13.99 -27.30
C PRO A 41 8.22 12.78 -26.52
N LEU A 42 9.55 12.60 -26.50
CA LEU A 42 10.18 11.53 -25.72
C LEU A 42 9.89 11.68 -24.21
N VAL A 43 10.04 12.89 -23.65
CA VAL A 43 9.77 13.16 -22.24
C VAL A 43 8.30 12.87 -21.88
N ALA A 44 7.36 13.24 -22.73
CA ALA A 44 5.95 12.94 -22.52
C ALA A 44 5.69 11.41 -22.48
N ILE A 45 6.30 10.64 -23.39
CA ILE A 45 6.19 9.18 -23.39
C ILE A 45 6.89 8.56 -22.18
N MET A 46 8.02 9.11 -21.73
CA MET A 46 8.72 8.62 -20.54
C MET A 46 7.83 8.66 -19.29
N GLY A 47 7.00 9.70 -19.14
CA GLY A 47 6.04 9.81 -18.04
C GLY A 47 5.04 8.65 -18.02
N VAL A 48 4.47 8.31 -19.17
CA VAL A 48 3.49 7.21 -19.30
C VAL A 48 4.14 5.83 -19.15
N LEU A 49 5.34 5.65 -19.69
CA LEU A 49 6.05 4.37 -19.65
C LEU A 49 6.89 4.16 -18.40
N GLY A 50 6.84 5.07 -17.42
CA GLY A 50 7.62 4.97 -16.17
C GLY A 50 9.12 4.88 -16.44
N LEU A 51 9.62 5.73 -17.33
CA LEU A 51 11.03 5.82 -17.69
C LEU A 51 11.64 7.10 -17.11
N ARG A 52 12.95 7.04 -16.83
CA ARG A 52 13.75 8.21 -16.46
C ARG A 52 15.03 8.25 -17.28
N TRP A 53 15.68 9.41 -17.30
CA TRP A 53 17.03 9.53 -17.81
C TRP A 53 17.98 8.63 -17.00
N GLY A 54 18.71 7.76 -17.70
CA GLY A 54 19.59 6.79 -17.05
C GLY A 54 20.90 7.38 -16.54
N TRP A 55 21.32 8.50 -17.12
CA TRP A 55 22.57 9.19 -16.85
C TRP A 55 22.45 10.36 -15.87
N VAL A 56 21.22 10.68 -15.43
CA VAL A 56 20.94 11.77 -14.49
C VAL A 56 20.83 11.20 -13.07
N PRO A 57 21.61 11.72 -12.10
CA PRO A 57 21.45 11.38 -10.69
C PRO A 57 20.06 11.70 -10.14
N HIS A 58 19.70 11.12 -8.99
CA HIS A 58 18.36 11.31 -8.45
C HIS A 58 18.14 12.76 -8.01
N GLY A 59 17.04 13.38 -8.49
CA GLY A 59 16.66 14.74 -8.10
C GLY A 59 17.39 15.87 -8.86
N GLU A 60 18.28 15.54 -9.79
CA GLU A 60 19.00 16.55 -10.58
C GLU A 60 18.27 16.94 -11.88
N ASP A 61 18.46 18.19 -12.30
CA ASP A 61 18.04 18.65 -13.62
C ASP A 61 18.91 18.02 -14.71
N ALA A 62 18.27 17.44 -15.72
CA ALA A 62 18.97 16.72 -16.78
C ALA A 62 19.86 17.64 -17.63
N ALA A 63 19.38 18.84 -17.96
CA ALA A 63 20.13 19.76 -18.82
C ALA A 63 21.41 20.23 -18.10
N ALA A 64 21.28 20.59 -16.82
CA ALA A 64 22.39 20.95 -15.95
C ALA A 64 23.39 19.79 -15.76
N ALA A 65 22.89 18.56 -15.54
CA ALA A 65 23.74 17.38 -15.40
C ALA A 65 24.59 17.12 -16.65
N LEU A 66 24.02 17.32 -17.85
CA LEU A 66 24.75 17.16 -19.11
C LEU A 66 25.87 18.20 -19.25
N ALA A 67 25.54 19.47 -18.96
CA ALA A 67 26.51 20.56 -18.97
C ALA A 67 27.65 20.34 -17.96
N GLY A 68 27.30 19.88 -16.75
CA GLY A 68 28.27 19.53 -15.70
C GLY A 68 29.23 18.42 -16.16
N ARG A 69 28.72 17.35 -16.77
CA ARG A 69 29.54 16.25 -17.30
C ARG A 69 30.44 16.68 -18.46
N ARG A 70 29.98 17.57 -19.33
CA ARG A 70 30.84 18.17 -20.36
C ARG A 70 31.99 18.97 -19.73
N LYS A 71 31.67 19.87 -18.77
CA LYS A 71 32.67 20.70 -18.09
C LYS A 71 33.70 19.87 -17.34
N ALA A 72 33.28 18.80 -16.66
CA ALA A 72 34.19 17.88 -15.96
C ALA A 72 35.21 17.19 -16.89
N ARG A 73 34.92 17.11 -18.19
CA ARG A 73 35.86 16.62 -19.21
C ARG A 73 36.68 17.71 -19.90
N GLY A 74 36.56 18.97 -19.48
CA GLY A 74 37.26 20.10 -20.11
C GLY A 74 36.81 20.41 -21.53
N ILE A 75 35.66 19.89 -21.99
CA ILE A 75 35.18 20.08 -23.36
C ILE A 75 34.37 21.38 -23.43
N SER A 76 34.65 22.28 -24.37
CA SER A 76 33.84 23.49 -24.58
C SER A 76 32.52 23.17 -25.30
N GLN A 77 31.52 24.07 -25.25
CA GLN A 77 30.28 23.89 -26.02
C GLN A 77 30.55 23.85 -27.53
N ALA A 78 31.43 24.71 -28.04
CA ALA A 78 31.76 24.72 -29.46
C ALA A 78 32.40 23.40 -29.90
N GLU A 79 33.29 22.85 -29.08
CA GLU A 79 33.96 21.58 -29.37
C GLU A 79 33.00 20.39 -29.32
N LEU A 80 32.14 20.32 -28.29
CA LEU A 80 31.14 19.23 -28.22
C LEU A 80 30.14 19.32 -29.39
N ALA A 81 29.70 20.52 -29.77
CA ALA A 81 28.80 20.72 -30.91
C ALA A 81 29.44 20.24 -32.22
N ARG A 82 30.72 20.56 -32.45
CA ARG A 82 31.50 20.06 -33.59
C ARG A 82 31.60 18.54 -33.62
N ARG A 83 31.89 17.90 -32.47
CA ARG A 83 31.96 16.43 -32.37
C ARG A 83 30.60 15.75 -32.57
N ILE A 84 29.52 16.37 -32.13
CA ILE A 84 28.15 15.90 -32.37
C ILE A 84 27.73 16.14 -33.83
N GLY A 85 28.36 17.08 -34.54
CA GLY A 85 27.93 17.51 -35.87
C GLY A 85 26.66 18.37 -35.82
N CYS A 86 26.51 19.24 -34.81
CA CYS A 86 25.42 20.20 -34.70
C CYS A 86 25.94 21.63 -34.46
N SER A 87 25.04 22.62 -34.53
CA SER A 87 25.40 24.01 -34.26
C SER A 87 25.59 24.26 -32.75
N ARG A 88 26.44 25.23 -32.40
CA ARG A 88 26.63 25.66 -31.01
C ARG A 88 25.29 26.11 -30.35
N PRO A 89 24.39 26.85 -31.02
CA PRO A 89 23.06 27.15 -30.48
C PRO A 89 22.23 25.90 -30.15
N THR A 90 22.30 24.85 -30.96
CA THR A 90 21.61 23.58 -30.68
C THR A 90 22.15 22.92 -29.41
N LEU A 91 23.48 22.93 -29.20
CA LEU A 91 24.03 22.43 -27.95
C LEU A 91 23.65 23.30 -26.74
N ILE A 92 23.62 24.63 -26.90
CA ILE A 92 23.16 25.54 -25.83
C ILE A 92 21.70 25.23 -25.46
N ALA A 93 20.82 25.02 -26.45
CA ALA A 93 19.45 24.63 -26.20
C ALA A 93 19.34 23.29 -25.47
N LEU A 94 20.19 22.32 -25.84
CA LEU A 94 20.25 21.02 -25.17
C LEU A 94 20.69 21.16 -23.70
N GLU A 95 21.74 21.95 -23.42
CA GLU A 95 22.29 22.13 -22.07
C GLU A 95 21.47 23.06 -21.17
N ARG A 96 20.56 23.88 -21.71
CA ARG A 96 19.72 24.79 -20.91
C ARG A 96 18.32 24.29 -20.65
N ARG A 97 17.73 23.54 -21.60
CA ARG A 97 16.31 23.16 -21.56
C ARG A 97 16.04 21.74 -22.06
N LEU A 98 17.10 20.96 -22.29
CA LEU A 98 17.01 19.62 -22.86
C LEU A 98 16.19 19.57 -24.17
N ALA A 99 16.28 20.64 -24.98
CA ALA A 99 15.56 20.74 -26.24
C ALA A 99 16.45 20.31 -27.41
N GLY A 100 15.85 19.66 -28.41
CA GLY A 100 16.54 19.15 -29.58
C GLY A 100 16.02 17.77 -30.00
N SER A 101 16.84 17.05 -30.77
CA SER A 101 16.52 15.70 -31.22
C SER A 101 17.10 14.63 -30.30
N VAL A 102 16.47 13.46 -30.30
CA VAL A 102 16.97 12.26 -29.62
C VAL A 102 18.36 11.89 -30.14
N ALA A 103 18.59 12.03 -31.46
CA ALA A 103 19.88 11.75 -32.09
C ALA A 103 21.00 12.66 -31.55
N THR A 104 20.74 13.96 -31.41
CA THR A 104 21.72 14.92 -30.84
C THR A 104 22.08 14.56 -29.41
N LEU A 105 21.08 14.25 -28.57
CA LEU A 105 21.34 13.80 -27.19
C LEU A 105 22.11 12.48 -27.16
N ALA A 106 21.71 11.49 -27.96
CA ALA A 106 22.38 10.19 -28.00
C ALA A 106 23.87 10.31 -28.35
N ARG A 107 24.21 11.15 -29.35
CA ARG A 107 25.62 11.43 -29.70
C ARG A 107 26.36 12.16 -28.58
N ALA A 108 25.72 13.13 -27.94
CA ALA A 108 26.31 13.84 -26.79
C ALA A 108 26.64 12.86 -25.65
N LEU A 109 25.69 12.00 -25.28
CA LEU A 109 25.88 10.98 -24.25
C LEU A 109 26.99 9.99 -24.61
N GLN A 110 27.08 9.57 -25.88
CA GLN A 110 28.14 8.69 -26.35
C GLN A 110 29.53 9.33 -26.19
N ILE A 111 29.70 10.59 -26.63
CA ILE A 111 30.98 11.32 -26.52
C ILE A 111 31.34 11.55 -25.05
N LEU A 112 30.34 11.78 -24.20
CA LEU A 112 30.51 11.94 -22.75
C LEU A 112 30.49 10.60 -21.99
N GLY A 113 30.52 9.44 -22.65
CA GLY A 113 30.53 8.13 -21.99
C GLY A 113 29.39 7.94 -20.96
N LEU A 114 28.24 8.57 -21.18
CA LEU A 114 27.07 8.50 -20.31
C LEU A 114 26.11 7.43 -20.82
N ARG A 115 25.88 6.37 -20.03
CA ARG A 115 24.95 5.29 -20.35
C ARG A 115 24.26 4.77 -19.07
N PRO A 116 23.04 4.22 -19.17
CA PRO A 116 22.17 4.19 -20.35
C PRO A 116 21.43 5.53 -20.58
N MET A 117 20.92 5.78 -21.79
CA MET A 117 20.14 6.99 -22.08
C MET A 117 18.84 7.02 -21.27
N LEU A 118 18.10 5.91 -21.32
CA LEU A 118 16.87 5.69 -20.58
C LEU A 118 17.08 4.53 -19.61
N ARG A 119 16.46 4.61 -18.44
CA ARG A 119 16.33 3.49 -17.51
C ARG A 119 14.87 3.33 -17.10
N GLY A 120 14.46 2.09 -16.90
CA GLY A 120 13.21 1.81 -16.21
C GLY A 120 13.26 2.41 -14.82
N VAL A 121 12.20 3.09 -14.42
CA VAL A 121 11.90 3.22 -13.00
C VAL A 121 11.43 1.83 -12.62
N ALA A 122 12.21 1.11 -11.79
CA ALA A 122 11.65 -0.05 -11.09
C ALA A 122 10.31 0.43 -10.53
N PRO A 123 9.19 -0.30 -10.75
CA PRO A 123 7.92 0.10 -10.15
C PRO A 123 8.25 0.49 -8.72
N VAL A 124 7.89 1.71 -8.29
CA VAL A 124 8.01 2.14 -6.89
C VAL A 124 7.59 0.91 -6.12
N GLY A 125 8.57 0.28 -5.45
CA GLY A 125 8.48 -1.14 -5.09
C GLY A 125 7.08 -1.37 -4.59
N ARG A 126 6.37 -2.41 -5.10
CA ARG A 126 5.04 -2.81 -4.60
C ARG A 126 5.07 -2.42 -3.14
N GLY A 127 4.24 -1.45 -2.74
CA GLY A 127 4.24 -1.03 -1.36
C GLY A 127 4.29 -2.30 -0.54
N LEU A 128 5.11 -2.36 0.50
CA LEU A 128 5.05 -3.51 1.42
C LEU A 128 3.61 -3.71 1.94
N VAL A 129 2.76 -2.70 1.73
CA VAL A 129 1.30 -2.72 1.67
C VAL A 129 0.80 -3.46 0.42
N PRO A 130 0.31 -4.71 0.56
CA PRO A 130 -0.41 -5.38 -0.51
C PRO A 130 -1.60 -4.53 -0.98
N ALA A 131 -2.10 -4.81 -2.19
CA ALA A 131 -3.38 -4.22 -2.61
C ALA A 131 -4.46 -4.51 -1.55
N ARG A 132 -5.38 -3.57 -1.33
CA ARG A 132 -6.52 -3.78 -0.43
C ARG A 132 -7.25 -5.05 -0.87
N ASN A 133 -7.49 -5.96 0.07
CA ASN A 133 -8.23 -7.18 -0.20
C ASN A 133 -9.67 -6.83 -0.65
N ALA A 134 -10.23 -7.64 -1.54
CA ALA A 134 -11.66 -7.54 -1.85
C ALA A 134 -12.50 -7.83 -0.60
N PRO A 135 -13.63 -7.15 -0.37
CA PRO A 135 -14.46 -7.31 0.84
C PRO A 135 -14.86 -8.76 1.13
N ALA A 136 -15.05 -9.58 0.09
CA ALA A 136 -15.37 -11.01 0.23
C ALA A 136 -14.29 -11.82 0.97
N ARG A 137 -13.04 -11.34 1.05
CA ARG A 137 -11.97 -12.01 1.81
C ARG A 137 -12.05 -11.75 3.31
N ASP A 138 -12.83 -10.76 3.75
CA ASP A 138 -13.07 -10.48 5.17
C ASP A 138 -14.27 -11.25 5.73
N LEU A 139 -15.04 -11.96 4.87
CA LEU A 139 -16.12 -12.85 5.28
C LEU A 139 -15.54 -14.20 5.73
N VAL A 140 -14.93 -14.20 6.91
CA VAL A 140 -14.37 -15.40 7.53
C VAL A 140 -15.27 -15.81 8.68
N MET A 141 -16.10 -16.84 8.46
CA MET A 141 -17.03 -17.30 9.48
C MET A 141 -16.33 -18.04 10.61
N THR A 142 -16.64 -17.66 11.84
CA THR A 142 -16.14 -18.30 13.06
C THR A 142 -16.83 -19.64 13.30
N PRO A 143 -16.09 -20.75 13.41
CA PRO A 143 -16.66 -22.00 13.87
C PRO A 143 -17.27 -21.83 15.27
N PRO A 144 -18.51 -22.28 15.52
CA PRO A 144 -19.16 -22.11 16.82
C PRO A 144 -18.35 -22.63 18.00
N GLU A 145 -17.62 -23.74 17.83
CA GLU A 145 -16.76 -24.32 18.86
C GLU A 145 -15.59 -23.40 19.24
N LEU A 146 -15.03 -22.67 18.26
CA LEU A 146 -13.97 -21.70 18.52
C LEU A 146 -14.53 -20.48 19.25
N ALA A 147 -15.70 -19.98 18.83
CA ALA A 147 -16.36 -18.87 19.51
C ALA A 147 -16.68 -19.24 20.97
N ALA A 148 -17.22 -20.44 21.20
CA ALA A 148 -17.52 -20.95 22.54
C ALA A 148 -16.27 -21.04 23.43
N ALA A 149 -15.15 -21.52 22.90
CA ALA A 149 -13.89 -21.58 23.65
C ALA A 149 -13.36 -20.19 24.02
N VAL A 150 -13.41 -19.23 23.08
CA VAL A 150 -13.03 -17.83 23.35
C VAL A 150 -13.94 -17.20 24.39
N ILE A 151 -15.26 -17.37 24.26
CA ILE A 151 -16.24 -16.87 25.23
C ILE A 151 -15.97 -17.48 26.61
N GLY A 152 -15.75 -18.80 26.67
CA GLY A 152 -15.45 -19.52 27.91
C GLY A 152 -14.20 -19.00 28.62
N HIS A 153 -13.16 -18.65 27.88
CA HIS A 153 -11.94 -18.05 28.45
C HIS A 153 -12.22 -16.73 29.17
N PHE A 154 -13.04 -15.86 28.58
CA PHE A 154 -13.38 -14.54 29.14
C PHE A 154 -14.62 -14.54 30.04
N ALA A 155 -15.37 -15.64 30.09
CA ALA A 155 -16.63 -15.77 30.83
C ALA A 155 -16.56 -15.32 32.31
N PRO A 156 -15.48 -15.56 33.08
CA PRO A 156 -15.40 -15.10 34.47
C PRO A 156 -15.50 -13.56 34.63
N GLY A 157 -15.17 -12.78 33.59
CA GLY A 157 -15.25 -11.32 33.60
C GLY A 157 -16.46 -10.75 32.85
N LEU A 158 -17.16 -11.55 32.06
CA LEU A 158 -18.32 -11.10 31.28
C LEU A 158 -19.49 -10.77 32.21
N SER A 159 -20.03 -9.56 32.07
CA SER A 159 -21.22 -9.10 32.80
C SER A 159 -21.91 -7.98 32.04
N GLY A 160 -23.18 -7.72 32.37
CA GLY A 160 -23.94 -6.62 31.80
C GLY A 160 -24.28 -6.83 30.32
N ARG A 161 -24.07 -5.79 29.51
CA ARG A 161 -24.41 -5.72 28.10
C ARG A 161 -23.22 -6.13 27.23
N VAL A 162 -23.44 -7.09 26.33
CA VAL A 162 -22.43 -7.55 25.37
C VAL A 162 -22.89 -7.33 23.95
N LEU A 163 -22.00 -6.85 23.08
CA LEU A 163 -22.27 -6.62 21.67
C LEU A 163 -21.36 -7.48 20.78
N ASP A 164 -21.99 -8.21 19.86
CA ASP A 164 -21.33 -8.80 18.68
C ASP A 164 -21.50 -7.85 17.48
N PRO A 165 -20.53 -6.97 17.16
CA PRO A 165 -20.69 -5.94 16.14
C PRO A 165 -20.56 -6.45 14.70
N ALA A 166 -20.24 -7.73 14.49
CA ALA A 166 -20.09 -8.34 13.17
C ALA A 166 -20.59 -9.80 13.24
N ARG A 167 -21.89 -9.96 13.49
CA ARG A 167 -22.49 -11.23 13.88
C ARG A 167 -22.24 -12.36 12.88
N GLY A 168 -22.26 -12.06 11.58
CA GLY A 168 -22.33 -13.09 10.55
C GLY A 168 -23.45 -14.08 10.86
N GLN A 169 -23.11 -15.36 11.00
CA GLN A 169 -24.05 -16.46 11.31
C GLN A 169 -24.33 -16.66 12.81
N GLY A 170 -23.85 -15.78 13.70
CA GLY A 170 -24.24 -15.82 15.13
C GLY A 170 -23.29 -16.57 16.07
N ALA A 171 -22.11 -17.00 15.61
CA ALA A 171 -21.21 -17.83 16.43
C ALA A 171 -20.86 -17.22 17.80
N PHE A 172 -20.61 -15.91 17.88
CA PHE A 172 -20.38 -15.22 19.16
C PHE A 172 -21.70 -14.87 19.85
N HIS A 173 -22.59 -14.14 19.16
CA HIS A 173 -23.89 -13.72 19.70
C HIS A 173 -24.68 -14.85 20.36
N ASP A 174 -24.81 -16.00 19.68
CA ASP A 174 -25.61 -17.12 20.15
C ASP A 174 -24.90 -17.89 21.28
N GLY A 175 -23.56 -17.86 21.29
CA GLY A 175 -22.71 -18.51 22.29
C GLY A 175 -22.55 -17.72 23.60
N PHE A 176 -22.92 -16.44 23.64
CA PHE A 176 -22.81 -15.64 24.86
C PHE A 176 -23.70 -16.21 25.98
N PRO A 177 -23.23 -16.21 27.26
CA PRO A 177 -23.99 -16.68 28.40
C PRO A 177 -25.39 -16.05 28.49
N ALA A 178 -26.38 -16.88 28.83
CA ALA A 178 -27.79 -16.47 28.85
C ALA A 178 -28.13 -15.35 29.85
N HIS A 179 -27.27 -15.09 30.84
CA HIS A 179 -27.47 -14.03 31.83
C HIS A 179 -27.05 -12.63 31.33
N LEU A 180 -26.39 -12.54 30.17
CA LEU A 180 -25.97 -11.26 29.60
C LEU A 180 -27.10 -10.63 28.77
N ASP A 181 -27.12 -9.30 28.72
CA ASP A 181 -27.95 -8.55 27.78
C ASP A 181 -27.24 -8.49 26.42
N ARG A 182 -27.63 -9.38 25.50
CA ARG A 182 -26.94 -9.65 24.23
C ARG A 182 -27.46 -8.76 23.11
N HIS A 183 -26.54 -8.08 22.43
CA HIS A 183 -26.78 -7.23 21.28
C HIS A 183 -25.94 -7.69 20.08
N TRP A 184 -26.36 -7.32 18.88
CA TRP A 184 -25.62 -7.64 17.66
C TRP A 184 -25.75 -6.57 16.58
N CYS A 185 -24.77 -6.53 15.68
CA CYS A 185 -24.84 -5.78 14.42
C CYS A 185 -24.44 -6.73 13.27
N GLU A 186 -25.14 -6.61 12.15
CA GLU A 186 -24.80 -7.25 10.90
C GLU A 186 -25.27 -6.35 9.77
N ILE A 187 -24.33 -5.83 9.00
CA ILE A 187 -24.62 -4.85 7.95
C ILE A 187 -25.48 -5.49 6.85
N GLY A 188 -25.32 -6.78 6.59
CA GLY A 188 -26.17 -7.54 5.66
C GLY A 188 -27.63 -7.66 6.11
N GLU A 189 -27.92 -7.42 7.39
CA GLU A 189 -29.26 -7.44 7.98
C GLU A 189 -29.74 -6.04 8.40
N GLY A 190 -29.11 -4.99 7.88
CA GLY A 190 -29.53 -3.60 8.10
C GLY A 190 -29.18 -3.03 9.46
N ARG A 191 -28.29 -3.67 10.22
CA ARG A 191 -27.78 -3.16 11.51
C ARG A 191 -26.29 -2.85 11.39
N ASP A 192 -25.94 -1.64 11.00
CA ASP A 192 -24.55 -1.20 10.92
C ASP A 192 -23.98 -0.93 12.32
N PHE A 193 -22.81 -1.49 12.61
CA PHE A 193 -22.08 -1.24 13.85
C PHE A 193 -21.71 0.24 14.01
N PHE A 194 -21.38 0.95 12.93
CA PHE A 194 -20.96 2.35 13.01
C PHE A 194 -22.11 3.30 13.41
N ASP A 195 -23.36 2.86 13.25
CA ASP A 195 -24.56 3.58 13.69
C ASP A 195 -24.94 3.24 15.14
N TRP A 196 -24.31 2.23 15.74
CA TRP A 196 -24.51 1.90 17.15
C TRP A 196 -23.77 2.87 18.06
N HIS A 197 -24.50 3.58 18.92
CA HIS A 197 -23.92 4.55 19.85
C HIS A 197 -24.23 4.26 21.32
N GLN A 198 -25.01 3.22 21.61
CA GLN A 198 -25.38 2.91 22.99
C GLN A 198 -24.22 2.27 23.74
N PRO A 199 -23.90 2.71 24.98
CA PRO A 199 -22.87 2.09 25.78
C PRO A 199 -23.17 0.61 26.07
N VAL A 200 -22.15 -0.22 26.02
CA VAL A 200 -22.16 -1.63 26.42
C VAL A 200 -20.96 -1.91 27.30
N ASP A 201 -20.99 -2.99 28.07
CA ASP A 201 -19.89 -3.36 28.94
C ASP A 201 -18.80 -4.10 28.16
N TRP A 202 -19.21 -4.92 27.19
CA TRP A 202 -18.32 -5.74 26.38
C TRP A 202 -18.62 -5.66 24.90
N VAL A 203 -17.57 -5.63 24.10
CA VAL A 203 -17.63 -5.90 22.66
C VAL A 203 -16.80 -7.15 22.38
N MET A 204 -17.36 -8.16 21.72
CA MET A 204 -16.64 -9.40 21.42
C MET A 204 -17.10 -9.98 20.07
N THR A 205 -16.17 -10.16 19.12
CA THR A 205 -16.45 -10.82 17.84
C THR A 205 -15.18 -11.21 17.07
N ASN A 206 -15.36 -11.81 15.90
CA ASN A 206 -14.39 -11.87 14.81
C ASN A 206 -14.70 -10.76 13.80
N PRO A 207 -14.08 -9.57 13.92
CA PRO A 207 -14.40 -8.44 13.05
C PRO A 207 -13.77 -8.63 11.67
N PRO A 208 -14.25 -7.90 10.63
CA PRO A 208 -13.57 -7.86 9.34
C PRO A 208 -12.16 -7.28 9.49
N TRP A 209 -11.13 -8.09 9.23
CA TRP A 209 -9.74 -7.74 9.54
C TRP A 209 -9.20 -6.53 8.76
N SER A 210 -9.72 -6.26 7.57
CA SER A 210 -9.40 -5.06 6.79
C SER A 210 -9.89 -3.77 7.45
N ARG A 211 -10.97 -3.83 8.23
CA ARG A 211 -11.59 -2.70 8.95
C ARG A 211 -11.35 -2.72 10.46
N LEU A 212 -10.49 -3.62 10.95
CA LEU A 212 -10.24 -3.79 12.39
C LEU A 212 -9.87 -2.49 13.11
N ARG A 213 -9.12 -1.59 12.46
CA ARG A 213 -8.78 -0.28 13.02
C ARG A 213 -10.03 0.58 13.27
N ASP A 214 -10.90 0.70 12.27
CA ASP A 214 -12.14 1.48 12.37
C ASP A 214 -13.08 0.88 13.41
N PHE A 215 -13.20 -0.46 13.42
CA PHE A 215 -13.97 -1.19 14.43
C PHE A 215 -13.45 -0.93 15.85
N THR A 216 -12.13 -0.92 16.01
CA THR A 216 -11.50 -0.68 17.32
C THR A 216 -11.74 0.76 17.78
N LEU A 217 -11.55 1.75 16.90
CA LEU A 217 -11.82 3.16 17.20
C LEU A 217 -13.27 3.40 17.62
N HIS A 218 -14.22 2.75 16.97
CA HIS A 218 -15.64 2.86 17.32
C HIS A 218 -15.97 2.14 18.63
N ALA A 219 -15.50 0.89 18.80
CA ALA A 219 -15.72 0.11 20.01
C ALA A 219 -15.19 0.82 21.28
N MET A 220 -14.01 1.45 21.20
CA MET A 220 -13.42 2.20 22.33
C MET A 220 -14.28 3.36 22.84
N ARG A 221 -15.21 3.88 22.00
CA ARG A 221 -16.14 4.94 22.40
C ARG A 221 -17.32 4.42 23.22
N ILE A 222 -17.68 3.15 23.07
CA ILE A 222 -18.93 2.60 23.61
C ILE A 222 -18.71 1.49 24.64
N ALA A 223 -17.50 0.92 24.74
CA ALA A 223 -17.22 -0.21 25.62
C ALA A 223 -15.86 -0.09 26.33
N PRO A 224 -15.78 -0.41 27.64
CA PRO A 224 -14.51 -0.47 28.37
C PRO A 224 -13.70 -1.74 28.09
N ASP A 225 -14.34 -2.84 27.70
CA ASP A 225 -13.70 -4.13 27.42
C ASP A 225 -14.04 -4.63 26.01
N ILE A 226 -13.02 -4.94 25.23
CA ILE A 226 -13.14 -5.31 23.82
C ILE A 226 -12.31 -6.56 23.54
N VAL A 227 -12.90 -7.59 22.96
CA VAL A 227 -12.22 -8.82 22.56
C VAL A 227 -12.33 -9.04 21.06
N TRP A 228 -11.19 -9.00 20.38
CA TRP A 228 -11.11 -9.26 18.94
C TRP A 228 -10.47 -10.62 18.65
N LEU A 229 -11.17 -11.47 17.90
CA LEU A 229 -10.56 -12.61 17.22
C LEU A 229 -9.90 -12.13 15.92
N ALA A 230 -8.58 -11.93 15.92
CA ALA A 230 -7.86 -11.37 14.77
C ALA A 230 -6.39 -11.79 14.75
N PRO A 231 -5.70 -11.70 13.60
CA PRO A 231 -4.26 -11.89 13.56
C PRO A 231 -3.54 -10.84 14.42
N LEU A 232 -2.54 -11.26 15.18
CA LEU A 232 -1.80 -10.38 16.09
C LEU A 232 -1.18 -9.17 15.38
N THR A 233 -0.69 -9.36 14.15
CA THR A 233 -0.12 -8.30 13.32
C THR A 233 -1.17 -7.26 12.91
N ASN A 234 -2.45 -7.63 12.85
CA ASN A 234 -3.54 -6.70 12.64
C ASN A 234 -3.81 -5.84 13.89
N LEU A 235 -3.26 -6.15 15.06
CA LEU A 235 -3.46 -5.35 16.28
C LEU A 235 -2.23 -4.52 16.64
N THR A 236 -1.02 -5.05 16.41
CA THR A 236 0.23 -4.53 16.99
C THR A 236 1.03 -3.59 16.09
N THR A 237 0.44 -3.08 15.01
CA THR A 237 1.11 -2.02 14.23
C THR A 237 1.31 -0.76 15.09
N LYS A 238 2.41 -0.03 14.88
CA LYS A 238 2.69 1.23 15.61
C LYS A 238 1.52 2.22 15.62
N ALA A 239 0.79 2.33 14.51
CA ALA A 239 -0.37 3.23 14.43
C ALA A 239 -1.51 2.79 15.36
N ARG A 240 -1.87 1.51 15.33
CA ARG A 240 -2.94 0.94 16.18
C ARG A 240 -2.59 1.01 17.65
N LEU A 241 -1.33 0.74 18.03
CA LEU A 241 -0.90 0.88 19.42
C LEU A 241 -1.01 2.33 19.92
N ARG A 242 -0.68 3.32 19.08
CA ARG A 242 -0.91 4.74 19.40
C ARG A 242 -2.38 5.10 19.49
N ASP A 243 -3.23 4.50 18.64
CA ASP A 243 -4.68 4.72 18.73
C ASP A 243 -5.22 4.24 20.08
N LEU A 244 -4.77 3.07 20.57
CA LEU A 244 -5.15 2.57 21.90
C LEU A 244 -4.71 3.55 23.00
N GLU A 245 -3.42 3.92 23.01
CA GLU A 245 -2.86 4.85 24.00
C GLU A 245 -3.60 6.19 24.01
N ALA A 246 -3.86 6.77 22.84
CA ALA A 246 -4.57 8.04 22.70
C ALA A 246 -6.03 7.99 23.20
N ASN A 247 -6.64 6.81 23.25
CA ASN A 247 -7.99 6.60 23.76
C ASN A 247 -8.00 6.04 25.20
N GLY A 248 -6.82 5.90 25.84
CA GLY A 248 -6.69 5.38 27.19
C GLY A 248 -6.94 3.87 27.28
N PHE A 249 -6.65 3.11 26.23
CA PHE A 249 -6.74 1.64 26.21
C PHE A 249 -5.34 1.01 26.17
N GLY A 250 -5.25 -0.21 26.68
CA GLY A 250 -4.10 -1.09 26.51
C GLY A 250 -4.52 -2.51 26.18
N ILE A 251 -3.57 -3.32 25.70
CA ILE A 251 -3.76 -4.76 25.50
C ILE A 251 -3.56 -5.44 26.86
N ALA A 252 -4.63 -5.96 27.43
CA ALA A 252 -4.60 -6.67 28.71
C ALA A 252 -4.14 -8.13 28.52
N GLU A 253 -4.67 -8.82 27.51
CA GLU A 253 -4.36 -10.22 27.25
C GLU A 253 -4.32 -10.53 25.74
N LEU A 254 -3.42 -11.42 25.35
CA LEU A 254 -3.35 -12.07 24.04
C LEU A 254 -3.45 -13.58 24.20
N VAL A 255 -4.62 -14.15 23.89
CA VAL A 255 -4.85 -15.60 23.93
C VAL A 255 -4.52 -16.19 22.56
N LYS A 256 -3.45 -16.98 22.45
CA LYS A 256 -3.04 -17.60 21.18
C LYS A 256 -3.98 -18.72 20.77
N ILE A 257 -4.37 -18.71 19.49
CA ILE A 257 -5.30 -19.65 18.88
C ILE A 257 -4.65 -20.24 17.63
N ASP A 258 -4.77 -21.55 17.44
CA ASP A 258 -4.37 -22.19 16.19
C ASP A 258 -5.41 -21.87 15.11
N THR A 259 -4.95 -21.35 13.97
CA THR A 259 -5.87 -20.92 12.89
C THR A 259 -6.70 -22.11 12.39
N PRO A 260 -8.05 -22.00 12.39
CA PRO A 260 -8.91 -23.08 11.93
C PRO A 260 -8.59 -23.59 10.51
N ARG A 261 -8.82 -24.88 10.29
CA ARG A 261 -8.71 -25.47 8.95
C ARG A 261 -9.76 -24.83 8.02
N GLY A 262 -9.32 -24.36 6.85
CA GLY A 262 -10.18 -23.69 5.87
C GLY A 262 -10.17 -22.15 5.96
N TRP A 263 -9.59 -21.57 7.02
CA TRP A 263 -9.37 -20.12 7.08
C TRP A 263 -8.18 -19.69 6.21
N PRO A 264 -8.15 -18.42 5.75
CA PRO A 264 -6.99 -17.86 5.05
C PRO A 264 -5.71 -18.03 5.86
N GLN A 265 -4.73 -18.73 5.28
CA GLN A 265 -3.43 -18.95 5.91
C GLN A 265 -2.45 -17.84 5.53
N SER A 266 -1.91 -17.13 6.52
CA SER A 266 -0.95 -16.03 6.31
C SER A 266 0.35 -16.17 7.10
N GLY A 267 0.50 -17.25 7.89
CA GLY A 267 1.62 -17.44 8.81
C GLY A 267 1.62 -16.51 10.03
N PHE A 268 0.61 -15.64 10.18
CA PHE A 268 0.46 -14.78 11.35
C PHE A 268 -0.27 -15.53 12.46
N GLN A 269 0.15 -15.30 13.71
CA GLN A 269 -0.53 -15.84 14.88
C GLN A 269 -1.94 -15.25 15.00
N LEU A 270 -2.95 -16.11 15.05
CA LEU A 270 -4.32 -15.73 15.42
C LEU A 270 -4.41 -15.59 16.95
N VAL A 271 -5.10 -14.56 17.43
CA VAL A 271 -5.32 -14.33 18.86
C VAL A 271 -6.76 -13.92 19.13
N ALA A 272 -7.26 -14.24 20.33
CA ALA A 272 -8.30 -13.43 20.96
C ALA A 272 -7.59 -12.37 21.82
N ALA A 273 -7.68 -11.11 21.40
CA ALA A 273 -7.00 -10.00 22.06
C ALA A 273 -7.97 -9.18 22.88
N HIS A 274 -7.71 -9.08 24.19
CA HIS A 274 -8.48 -8.25 25.11
C HIS A 274 -7.86 -6.86 25.21
N LEU A 275 -8.57 -5.87 24.67
CA LEU A 275 -8.28 -4.46 24.82
C LEU A 275 -9.13 -3.92 25.97
N ARG A 276 -8.49 -3.27 26.95
CA ARG A 276 -9.17 -2.78 28.15
C ARG A 276 -8.86 -1.31 28.41
N LYS A 277 -9.90 -0.54 28.71
CA LYS A 277 -9.80 0.86 29.10
C LYS A 277 -9.06 1.00 30.43
N GLY A 278 -8.12 1.93 30.51
CA GLY A 278 -7.29 2.17 31.69
C GLY A 278 -6.17 1.15 31.92
N HIS A 279 -5.99 0.16 31.04
CA HIS A 279 -4.90 -0.82 31.19
C HIS A 279 -3.55 -0.23 30.78
N ALA A 280 -2.65 -0.04 31.74
CA ALA A 280 -1.27 0.41 31.52
C ALA A 280 -0.21 -0.64 31.89
N GLY A 281 -0.64 -1.85 32.29
CA GLY A 281 0.24 -2.93 32.73
C GLY A 281 0.83 -3.75 31.60
N SER A 282 1.64 -4.75 31.98
CA SER A 282 2.17 -5.76 31.05
C SER A 282 1.05 -6.48 30.29
N TRP A 283 1.37 -6.98 29.11
CA TRP A 283 0.46 -7.84 28.34
C TRP A 283 0.59 -9.27 28.84
N THR A 284 -0.53 -9.88 29.24
CA THR A 284 -0.56 -11.32 29.51
C THR A 284 -0.65 -12.08 28.20
N VAL A 285 0.13 -13.15 28.04
CA VAL A 285 0.10 -13.99 26.84
C VAL A 285 -0.15 -15.43 27.25
N SER A 286 -1.26 -15.99 26.78
CA SER A 286 -1.71 -17.34 27.07
C SER A 286 -1.93 -18.13 25.77
N ARG A 287 -2.31 -19.40 25.88
CA ARG A 287 -2.81 -20.22 24.76
C ARG A 287 -4.21 -20.65 25.13
N LEU A 288 -5.13 -20.63 24.16
CA LEU A 288 -6.50 -21.07 24.38
C LEU A 288 -6.47 -22.54 24.82
N GLY A 289 -7.01 -22.81 26.02
CA GLY A 289 -7.19 -24.17 26.49
C GLY A 289 -8.29 -24.84 25.67
N VAL A 290 -7.97 -26.01 25.10
CA VAL A 290 -8.92 -26.93 24.47
C VAL A 290 -8.98 -28.20 25.29
#